data_AF-A0A954NBK7-F1
#
_entry.id   AF-A0A954NBK7-F1
#
_cell.length_a   1.000
_cell.length_b   1.000
_cell.length_c   1.000
_cell.angle_alpha   90.00
_cell.angle_beta   90.00
_cell.angle_gamma   90.00
#
_symmetry.space_group_name_H-M   'P 1'
#
loop_
_entity.id
_entity.type
_entity.pdbx_description
1 polymer ?
#
loop_
_entity_poly.entity_id
_entity_poly.type
_entity_poly.pdbx_seq_one_letter_code
_entity_poly.pdbx_strand_id
1 'polypeptide(L)'
;MAKQIRKEYFINCDNLVEYVAMTNAADDSAVTTATVTAALHDASDDSELVAATAMEHVAAGLYQGAIDKAAPDPALTRGQKLYLKIVASASGLDDERRIDCVAVYRGDE
;
A
#
# COMPACT_ATOMS: atom_id res chain seq x y z
N MET A 1 -25.76 4.10 10.13
CA MET A 1 -24.31 4.24 10.35
C MET A 1 -23.61 4.04 9.02
N ALA A 2 -22.71 4.94 8.63
CA ALA A 2 -21.92 4.80 7.41
C ALA A 2 -20.86 3.71 7.60
N LYS A 3 -20.78 2.78 6.63
CA LYS A 3 -19.76 1.74 6.61
C LYS A 3 -18.41 2.34 6.18
N GLN A 4 -17.32 2.00 6.85
CA GLN A 4 -15.95 2.49 6.61
C GLN A 4 -14.97 1.31 6.77
N ILE A 5 -13.82 1.34 6.10
CA ILE A 5 -12.81 0.28 6.22
C ILE A 5 -11.80 0.60 7.35
N ARG A 6 -11.53 -0.36 8.26
CA ARG A 6 -10.53 -0.28 9.36
C ARG A 6 -9.25 -1.06 9.02
N LYS A 7 -8.08 -0.61 9.50
CA LYS A 7 -6.76 -0.90 8.86
C LYS A 7 -5.61 -1.16 9.85
N GLU A 8 -4.74 -2.12 9.52
CA GLU A 8 -3.42 -2.40 10.14
C GLU A 8 -2.41 -2.76 9.01
N TYR A 9 -1.12 -2.44 9.17
CA TYR A 9 -0.09 -2.56 8.11
C TYR A 9 1.25 -3.07 8.62
N PHE A 10 1.91 -3.92 7.84
CA PHE A 10 3.29 -4.37 8.05
C PHE A 10 4.05 -4.37 6.72
N ILE A 11 5.32 -3.92 6.75
CA ILE A 11 6.26 -4.04 5.64
C ILE A 11 7.31 -5.05 6.07
N ASN A 12 7.33 -6.24 5.46
CA ASN A 12 8.24 -7.33 5.81
C ASN A 12 9.06 -7.79 4.60
N CYS A 13 10.33 -8.14 4.83
CA CYS A 13 11.28 -8.62 3.81
C CYS A 13 11.24 -7.77 2.53
N ASP A 14 11.64 -6.51 2.74
CA ASP A 14 12.06 -5.53 1.76
C ASP A 14 11.04 -4.80 0.87
N ASN A 15 10.01 -5.45 0.32
CA ASN A 15 9.04 -4.79 -0.59
C ASN A 15 7.58 -5.25 -0.41
N LEU A 16 7.28 -6.14 0.54
CA LEU A 16 5.93 -6.63 0.77
C LEU A 16 5.06 -5.56 1.43
N VAL A 17 3.89 -5.34 0.86
CA VAL A 17 2.81 -4.51 1.42
C VAL A 17 1.67 -5.42 1.83
N GLU A 18 1.25 -5.29 3.09
CA GLU A 18 0.08 -5.98 3.62
C GLU A 18 -1.02 -4.95 3.92
N TYR A 19 -2.23 -5.15 3.38
CA TYR A 19 -3.39 -4.30 3.64
C TYR A 19 -4.51 -5.16 4.25
N VAL A 20 -4.99 -4.77 5.43
CA VAL A 20 -6.15 -5.42 6.06
C VAL A 20 -7.41 -4.58 5.80
N ALA A 21 -8.37 -5.19 5.11
CA ALA A 21 -9.67 -4.62 4.77
C ALA A 21 -10.76 -5.20 5.69
N MET A 22 -11.23 -4.42 6.67
CA MET A 22 -12.37 -4.79 7.53
C MET A 22 -13.45 -3.72 7.49
N THR A 23 -14.73 -4.08 7.55
CA THR A 23 -15.78 -3.08 7.73
C THR A 23 -15.79 -2.56 9.17
N ASN A 24 -16.21 -1.33 9.40
CA ASN A 24 -16.46 -0.75 10.72
C ASN A 24 -17.83 -1.16 11.30
N ALA A 25 -18.45 -2.22 10.76
CA ALA A 25 -19.68 -2.76 11.32
C ALA A 25 -19.36 -3.41 12.69
N ALA A 26 -20.40 -3.65 13.50
CA ALA A 26 -20.23 -4.19 14.87
C ALA A 26 -19.53 -5.57 14.91
N ASP A 27 -19.39 -6.24 13.77
CA ASP A 27 -18.73 -7.53 13.61
C ASP A 27 -17.31 -7.45 13.06
N ASP A 28 -16.79 -6.25 12.75
CA ASP A 28 -15.52 -6.03 12.05
C ASP A 28 -15.33 -6.99 10.86
N SER A 29 -16.42 -7.24 10.11
CA SER A 29 -16.43 -8.24 9.05
C SER A 29 -15.37 -7.97 7.99
N ALA A 30 -14.59 -9.00 7.68
CA ALA A 30 -13.55 -8.94 6.65
C ALA A 30 -14.14 -8.63 5.27
N VAL A 31 -13.51 -7.71 4.55
CA VAL A 31 -13.84 -7.41 3.15
C VAL A 31 -12.96 -8.28 2.27
N THR A 32 -13.54 -9.31 1.65
CA THR A 32 -12.80 -10.30 0.83
C THR A 32 -12.94 -10.08 -0.67
N THR A 33 -13.68 -9.06 -1.10
CA THR A 33 -13.96 -8.75 -2.51
C THR A 33 -13.50 -7.35 -2.91
N ALA A 34 -12.61 -6.74 -2.12
CA ALA A 34 -11.99 -5.48 -2.48
C ALA A 34 -10.98 -5.67 -3.63
N THR A 35 -10.96 -4.73 -4.56
CA THR A 35 -9.82 -4.50 -5.44
C THR A 35 -8.86 -3.60 -4.68
N VAL A 36 -7.64 -4.08 -4.42
CA VAL A 36 -6.62 -3.30 -3.70
C VAL A 36 -5.40 -3.12 -4.60
N THR A 37 -4.93 -1.89 -4.73
CA THR A 37 -3.71 -1.54 -5.47
C THR A 37 -2.77 -0.72 -4.60
N ALA A 38 -1.47 -0.87 -4.82
CA ALA A 38 -0.44 -0.08 -4.15
C ALA A 38 0.56 0.48 -5.18
N ALA A 39 0.91 1.75 -5.05
CA ALA A 39 1.84 2.47 -5.93
C ALA A 39 2.84 3.28 -5.10
N LEU A 40 4.08 3.44 -5.57
CA LEU A 40 5.09 4.27 -4.91
C LEU A 40 5.20 5.61 -5.64
N HIS A 41 5.21 6.70 -4.89
CA HIS A 41 5.28 8.05 -5.43
C HIS A 41 6.40 8.88 -4.79
N ASP A 42 6.87 9.88 -5.53
CA ASP A 42 7.70 10.95 -4.99
C ASP A 42 6.82 11.91 -4.18
N ALA A 43 7.22 12.22 -2.95
CA ALA A 43 6.44 13.09 -2.07
C ALA A 43 6.56 14.59 -2.39
N SER A 44 7.49 14.99 -3.24
CA SER A 44 7.75 16.39 -3.60
C SER A 44 6.88 16.88 -4.75
N ASP A 45 6.59 16.03 -5.72
CA ASP A 45 5.80 16.36 -6.92
C ASP A 45 4.64 15.39 -7.20
N ASP A 46 4.39 14.43 -6.30
CA ASP A 46 3.32 13.41 -6.40
C ASP A 46 3.48 12.48 -7.62
N SER A 47 4.65 12.49 -8.29
CA SER A 47 4.91 11.64 -9.45
C SER A 47 4.94 10.16 -9.08
N GLU A 48 4.34 9.32 -9.92
CA GLU A 48 4.36 7.88 -9.74
C GLU A 48 5.73 7.32 -10.14
N LEU A 49 6.40 6.66 -9.20
CA LEU A 49 7.73 6.05 -9.37
C LEU A 49 7.64 4.55 -9.64
N VAL A 50 6.65 3.88 -9.04
CA VAL A 50 6.33 2.48 -9.31
C VAL A 50 4.85 2.40 -9.61
N ALA A 51 4.54 1.84 -10.77
CA ALA A 51 3.18 1.66 -11.24
C ALA A 51 2.33 0.89 -10.23
N ALA A 52 1.04 1.26 -10.15
CA ALA A 52 0.08 0.60 -9.29
C ALA A 52 0.07 -0.92 -9.49
N THR A 53 0.44 -1.64 -8.44
CA THR A 53 0.48 -3.10 -8.39
C THR A 53 -0.78 -3.60 -7.70
N ALA A 54 -1.47 -4.55 -8.32
CA ALA A 54 -2.61 -5.22 -7.71
C ALA A 54 -2.16 -6.11 -6.56
N MET A 55 -2.85 -6.04 -5.43
CA MET A 55 -2.61 -6.88 -4.26
C MET A 55 -3.55 -8.08 -4.27
N GLU A 56 -3.03 -9.25 -3.98
CA GLU A 56 -3.77 -10.51 -3.94
C GLU A 56 -4.46 -10.69 -2.60
N HIS A 57 -5.68 -11.21 -2.62
CA HIS A 57 -6.40 -11.60 -1.41
C HIS A 57 -5.85 -12.93 -0.90
N VAL A 58 -5.29 -12.97 0.31
CA VAL A 58 -4.57 -14.15 0.84
C VAL A 58 -5.22 -14.77 2.07
N ALA A 59 -5.94 -13.99 2.88
CA ALA A 59 -6.64 -14.45 4.08
C ALA A 59 -7.77 -13.48 4.44
N ALA A 60 -8.56 -13.78 5.48
CA ALA A 60 -9.74 -12.98 5.88
C ALA A 60 -9.46 -11.45 5.93
N GLY A 61 -9.83 -10.73 4.86
CA GLY A 61 -9.58 -9.30 4.69
C GLY A 61 -8.12 -8.91 4.42
N LEU A 62 -7.18 -9.84 4.44
CA LEU A 62 -5.76 -9.57 4.19
C LEU A 62 -5.46 -9.62 2.69
N TYR A 63 -4.89 -8.51 2.20
CA TYR A 63 -4.36 -8.35 0.86
C TYR A 63 -2.85 -8.18 0.93
N GLN A 64 -2.12 -8.84 0.03
CA GLN A 64 -0.67 -8.78 -0.06
C GLN A 64 -0.22 -8.45 -1.47
N GLY A 65 0.76 -7.57 -1.61
CA GLY A 65 1.39 -7.27 -2.89
C GLY A 65 2.83 -6.86 -2.71
N ALA A 66 3.68 -7.15 -3.68
CA ALA A 66 5.07 -6.71 -3.68
C ALA A 66 5.20 -5.43 -4.51
N ILE A 67 5.78 -4.39 -3.93
CA ILE A 67 6.18 -3.18 -4.69
C ILE A 67 7.60 -3.40 -5.16
N ASP A 68 7.73 -4.17 -6.23
CA ASP A 68 9.04 -4.40 -6.81
C ASP A 68 9.50 -3.16 -7.57
N LYS A 69 10.59 -2.57 -7.06
CA LYS A 69 11.36 -1.64 -7.83
C LYS A 69 12.11 -2.43 -8.91
N ALA A 70 11.57 -2.45 -10.13
CA ALA A 70 12.31 -2.96 -11.27
C ALA A 70 13.53 -2.06 -11.48
N ALA A 71 14.70 -2.56 -11.06
CA ALA A 71 16.02 -1.93 -11.10
C ALA A 71 16.25 -0.73 -10.15
N PRO A 72 17.50 -0.51 -9.69
CA PRO A 72 17.88 0.74 -9.06
C PRO A 72 17.71 1.85 -10.09
N ASP A 73 16.56 2.52 -10.06
CA ASP A 73 16.41 3.78 -10.77
C ASP A 73 17.50 4.73 -10.25
N PRO A 74 18.46 5.15 -11.11
CA PRO A 74 19.50 6.09 -10.72
C PRO A 74 18.96 7.45 -10.25
N ALA A 75 17.64 7.70 -10.41
CA ALA A 75 16.98 8.90 -9.92
C ALA A 75 16.65 8.91 -8.42
N LEU A 76 16.54 7.75 -7.75
CA LEU A 76 16.22 7.78 -6.32
C LEU A 76 17.44 8.17 -5.50
N THR A 77 17.35 9.30 -4.81
CA THR A 77 18.39 9.85 -3.95
C THR A 77 18.21 9.35 -2.51
N ARG A 78 19.30 9.00 -1.82
CA ARG A 78 19.23 8.67 -0.38
C ARG A 78 18.57 9.81 0.39
N GLY A 79 17.60 9.48 1.25
CA GLY A 79 16.87 10.47 2.04
C GLY A 79 15.75 11.19 1.27
N GLN A 80 15.51 10.87 0.00
CA GLN A 80 14.35 11.35 -0.73
C GLN A 80 13.06 10.93 -0.02
N LYS A 81 12.13 11.87 0.10
CA LYS A 81 10.81 11.62 0.70
C LYS A 81 9.93 10.99 -0.36
N LEU A 82 9.36 9.85 -0.01
CA LEU A 82 8.46 9.08 -0.85
C LEU A 82 7.14 8.88 -0.11
N TYR A 83 6.13 8.38 -0.80
CA TYR A 83 4.98 7.79 -0.12
C TYR A 83 4.42 6.62 -0.90
N LEU A 84 3.91 5.63 -0.17
CA LEU A 84 3.11 4.55 -0.72
C LEU A 84 1.65 4.99 -0.76
N LYS A 85 1.04 4.94 -1.94
CA LYS A 85 -0.39 5.14 -2.14
C LYS A 85 -1.08 3.78 -2.25
N ILE A 86 -2.02 3.49 -1.36
CA ILE A 86 -2.85 2.29 -1.40
C ILE A 86 -4.29 2.70 -1.66
N VAL A 87 -4.93 2.09 -2.66
CA VAL A 87 -6.34 2.31 -2.99
C VAL A 87 -7.06 0.98 -2.86
N ALA A 88 -8.14 0.95 -2.09
CA ALA A 88 -9.03 -0.20 -1.96
C ALA A 88 -10.45 0.21 -2.36
N SER A 89 -11.10 -0.59 -3.20
CA SER A 89 -12.50 -0.38 -3.61
C SER A 89 -13.30 -1.66 -3.48
N ALA A 90 -14.45 -1.60 -2.82
CA ALA A 90 -15.36 -2.72 -2.64
C ALA A 90 -16.82 -2.26 -2.65
N SER A 91 -17.58 -2.60 -3.70
CA SER A 91 -19.04 -2.38 -3.76
C SER A 91 -19.50 -0.95 -3.39
N GLY A 92 -18.80 0.07 -3.88
CA GLY A 92 -19.10 1.48 -3.60
C GLY A 92 -18.54 2.02 -2.28
N LEU A 93 -17.71 1.23 -1.59
CA LEU A 93 -16.82 1.70 -0.54
C LEU A 93 -15.45 1.90 -1.16
N ASP A 94 -14.99 3.15 -1.19
CA ASP A 94 -13.65 3.50 -1.63
C ASP A 94 -12.83 3.95 -0.43
N ASP A 95 -11.59 3.49 -0.39
CA ASP A 95 -10.62 3.83 0.62
C ASP A 95 -9.29 4.16 -0.03
N GLU A 96 -8.71 5.28 0.36
CA GLU A 96 -7.40 5.71 -0.11
C GLU A 96 -6.50 5.95 1.10
N ARG A 97 -5.24 5.51 1.00
CA ARG A 97 -4.25 5.68 2.05
C ARG A 97 -2.91 6.12 1.48
N ARG A 98 -2.29 7.05 2.19
CA ARG A 98 -0.91 7.48 2.02
C ARG A 98 -0.09 7.05 3.23
N ILE A 99 1.05 6.42 2.97
CA ILE A 99 2.04 6.04 3.98
C ILE A 99 3.35 6.70 3.59
N ASP A 100 3.85 7.63 4.40
CA ASP A 100 5.10 8.33 4.10
C ASP A 100 6.30 7.39 4.30
N CYS A 101 7.24 7.45 3.36
CA CYS A 101 8.41 6.58 3.26
C CYS A 101 9.69 7.42 3.01
N VAL A 102 10.86 6.87 3.29
CA VAL A 102 12.16 7.49 2.97
C VAL A 102 13.05 6.50 2.24
N ALA A 103 13.68 6.96 1.15
CA ALA A 103 14.60 6.13 0.39
C ALA A 103 15.91 5.87 1.17
N VAL A 104 16.28 4.59 1.29
CA VAL A 104 17.56 4.13 1.85
C VAL A 104 18.26 3.21 0.85
N TYR A 105 19.59 3.24 0.79
CA TYR A 105 20.37 2.30 -0.02
C TYR A 105 20.83 1.12 0.84
N ARG A 106 20.72 -0.10 0.30
CA ARG A 106 21.38 -1.27 0.90
C ARG A 106 22.86 -1.21 0.58
N GLY A 107 23.68 -0.93 1.59
CA GLY A 107 25.12 -0.75 1.44
C GLY A 107 25.76 0.23 2.41
N ASP A 108 24.99 0.89 3.28
CA ASP A 108 25.51 1.75 4.36
C ASP A 108 25.21 1.17 5.76
N GLU A 109 25.35 -0.16 5.92
CA GLU A 109 25.53 -0.81 7.23
C GLU A 109 27.01 -1.15 7.46
#